data_AF-A0A7W5DY75-F1
#
_entry.id   AF-A0A7W5DY75-F1
#
_cell.length_a   1.000
_cell.length_b   1.000
_cell.length_c   1.000
_cell.angle_alpha   90.00
_cell.angle_beta   90.00
_cell.angle_gamma   90.00
#
_symmetry.space_group_name_H-M   'P 1'
#
loop_
_entity.id
_entity.type
_entity.pdbx_description
1 polymer ?
#
loop_
_entity_poly.entity_id
_entity_poly.type
_entity_poly.pdbx_seq_one_letter_code
_entity_poly.pdbx_strand_id
1 'polypeptide(L)'
;MFEFFKRLVFPAKAEKNDVVFWVDLPEIPKPPRNHKNAAVNRSSAAELTTRQHASPEPAISARSIAEPVIVGSSSADPHRRTVQRGKPQPMRRRAAESPLSSHRERLLAMRIEHLKLCPVERCEQLAAIGVQTAGDLIYGDPKRISQTFRKPERAERAIRRYRAAIRLALAVDSMMPRDALLLVAIHRRSVASLSRESAAQLHRDLERFSLSSRGSKMIGRRGVPSLRRVKAWVATCREMAAAATAPPEFARQAA
;
A
#
# COMPACT_ATOMS: atom_id res chain seq x y z
N MET A 1 -35.08 -20.13 9.31
CA MET A 1 -34.64 -18.81 8.78
C MET A 1 -33.33 -18.96 7.96
N PHE A 2 -33.28 -19.93 7.04
CA PHE A 2 -32.04 -20.37 6.36
C PHE A 2 -32.23 -20.58 4.83
N GLU A 3 -33.24 -19.97 4.22
CA GLU A 3 -33.57 -20.15 2.78
C GLU A 3 -33.29 -18.91 1.91
N PHE A 4 -32.72 -17.82 2.46
CA PHE A 4 -32.47 -16.60 1.68
C PHE A 4 -31.12 -16.58 0.94
N PHE A 5 -30.19 -17.48 1.28
CA PHE A 5 -28.80 -17.42 0.78
C PHE A 5 -28.51 -18.33 -0.43
N LYS A 6 -29.44 -19.20 -0.84
CA LYS A 6 -29.25 -20.13 -1.98
C LYS A 6 -29.58 -19.54 -3.36
N ARG A 7 -30.10 -18.31 -3.44
CA ARG A 7 -30.54 -17.70 -4.72
C ARG A 7 -29.51 -16.80 -5.41
N LEU A 8 -28.27 -16.72 -4.91
CA LEU A 8 -27.20 -15.87 -5.47
C LEU A 8 -26.10 -16.63 -6.22
N VAL A 9 -26.24 -17.94 -6.44
CA VAL A 9 -25.26 -18.74 -7.17
C VAL A 9 -25.99 -19.65 -8.17
N PHE A 10 -26.47 -19.08 -9.27
CA PHE A 10 -26.37 -19.63 -10.64
C PHE A 10 -26.67 -18.49 -11.64
N PRO A 11 -26.01 -18.47 -12.81
CA PRO A 11 -25.81 -17.27 -13.60
C PRO A 11 -27.01 -16.99 -14.52
N ALA A 12 -27.67 -15.86 -14.32
CA ALA A 12 -28.52 -15.29 -15.36
C ALA A 12 -27.62 -14.65 -16.43
N LYS A 13 -27.89 -15.06 -17.67
CA LYS A 13 -27.41 -14.56 -18.97
C LYS A 13 -26.75 -13.18 -18.93
N ALA A 14 -25.57 -13.12 -19.56
CA ALA A 14 -24.85 -11.89 -19.85
C ALA A 14 -25.71 -10.92 -20.68
N GLU A 15 -26.15 -9.83 -20.06
CA GLU A 15 -26.44 -8.59 -20.79
C GLU A 15 -25.23 -7.66 -20.70
N LYS A 16 -24.70 -7.37 -21.89
CA LYS A 16 -23.84 -6.22 -22.16
C LYS A 16 -24.60 -4.98 -21.70
N ASN A 17 -24.18 -4.38 -20.58
CA ASN A 17 -24.22 -2.94 -20.31
C ASN A 17 -23.72 -2.69 -18.87
N ASP A 18 -22.46 -3.05 -18.61
CA ASP A 18 -21.73 -2.44 -17.49
C ASP A 18 -21.43 -0.99 -17.92
N VAL A 19 -22.40 -0.10 -17.68
CA VAL A 19 -22.20 1.35 -17.73
C VAL A 19 -21.33 1.71 -16.54
N VAL A 20 -20.03 1.46 -16.70
CA VAL A 20 -18.99 2.13 -15.94
C VAL A 20 -19.14 3.59 -16.30
N PHE A 21 -19.78 4.40 -15.45
CA PHE A 21 -19.71 5.85 -15.54
C PHE A 21 -18.23 6.22 -15.33
N TRP A 22 -17.51 6.35 -16.44
CA TRP A 22 -16.26 7.08 -16.53
C TRP A 22 -16.64 8.55 -16.32
N VAL A 23 -16.62 8.99 -15.06
CA VAL A 23 -16.55 10.43 -14.79
C VAL A 23 -15.17 10.86 -15.23
N ASP A 24 -15.13 11.84 -16.12
CA ASP A 24 -13.94 12.41 -16.75
C ASP A 24 -12.81 12.62 -15.74
N LEU A 25 -11.84 11.70 -15.78
CA LEU A 25 -10.56 11.87 -15.12
C LEU A 25 -9.68 12.69 -16.07
N PRO A 26 -9.03 13.78 -15.64
CA PRO A 26 -8.08 14.49 -16.49
C PRO A 26 -7.00 13.53 -16.98
N GLU A 27 -6.63 13.69 -18.26
CA GLU A 27 -5.76 12.77 -19.00
C GLU A 27 -4.50 12.39 -18.21
N ILE A 28 -4.25 11.08 -18.13
CA ILE A 28 -3.08 10.52 -17.48
C ILE A 28 -1.87 10.73 -18.43
N PRO A 29 -0.82 11.49 -18.04
CA PRO A 29 0.39 11.55 -18.84
C PRO A 29 1.08 10.18 -18.88
N LYS A 30 1.61 9.83 -20.06
CA LYS A 30 2.27 8.54 -20.34
C LYS A 30 3.51 8.35 -19.45
N PRO A 31 3.79 7.12 -18.98
CA PRO A 31 4.90 6.85 -18.06
C PRO A 31 6.28 7.08 -18.71
N PRO A 32 7.30 7.49 -17.95
CA PRO A 32 8.68 7.54 -18.44
C PRO A 32 9.19 6.12 -18.74
N ARG A 33 9.70 5.92 -19.97
CA ARG A 33 10.34 4.68 -20.41
C ARG A 33 11.66 4.48 -19.68
N ASN A 34 11.74 3.50 -18.79
CA ASN A 34 13.02 3.00 -18.30
C ASN A 34 13.05 1.46 -18.39
N HIS A 35 13.42 0.96 -19.57
CA HIS A 35 13.68 -0.46 -19.82
C HIS A 35 15.17 -0.73 -19.66
N LYS A 36 15.68 -0.86 -18.43
CA LYS A 36 16.97 -1.51 -18.18
C LYS A 36 16.89 -2.25 -16.84
N ASN A 37 17.37 -3.50 -16.85
CA ASN A 37 17.50 -4.45 -15.73
C ASN A 37 16.42 -5.53 -15.64
N ALA A 38 16.23 -6.26 -16.75
CA ALA A 38 15.60 -7.59 -16.77
C ALA A 38 16.55 -8.58 -17.45
N ALA A 39 17.73 -8.79 -16.86
CA ALA A 39 18.61 -9.91 -17.18
C ALA A 39 19.62 -10.06 -16.03
N VAL A 40 20.04 -11.29 -15.76
CA VAL A 40 21.04 -11.70 -14.76
C VAL A 40 20.51 -11.94 -13.34
N ASN A 41 19.88 -13.11 -13.15
CA ASN A 41 20.26 -14.07 -12.10
C ASN A 41 19.27 -15.26 -12.11
N ARG A 42 19.51 -16.19 -13.03
CA ARG A 42 19.07 -17.58 -12.92
C ARG A 42 20.31 -18.44 -13.11
N SER A 43 20.86 -18.95 -12.02
CA SER A 43 21.64 -20.19 -11.93
C SER A 43 22.17 -20.34 -10.50
N SER A 44 22.12 -21.56 -9.99
CA SER A 44 22.68 -22.03 -8.70
C SER A 44 21.74 -21.96 -7.49
N ALA A 45 21.07 -23.09 -7.22
CA ALA A 45 21.13 -23.79 -5.92
C ALA A 45 20.09 -24.93 -5.92
N ALA A 46 20.49 -26.10 -6.41
CA ALA A 46 19.83 -27.37 -6.19
C ALA A 46 20.90 -28.38 -5.78
N GLU A 47 20.87 -28.82 -4.52
CA GLU A 47 21.38 -30.09 -3.96
C GLU A 47 21.30 -29.98 -2.43
N LEU A 48 20.25 -30.51 -1.79
CA LEU A 48 20.21 -31.82 -1.10
C LEU A 48 21.41 -32.08 -0.17
N THR A 49 21.16 -32.16 1.15
CA THR A 49 21.56 -33.30 2.01
C THR A 49 20.71 -33.33 3.28
N THR A 50 20.26 -34.55 3.61
CA THR A 50 19.47 -35.01 4.75
C THR A 50 20.37 -35.42 5.93
N ARG A 51 19.97 -35.11 7.19
CA ARG A 51 20.06 -35.93 8.44
C ARG A 51 19.85 -35.02 9.67
N GLN A 52 18.72 -35.15 10.39
CA GLN A 52 18.46 -35.98 11.59
C GLN A 52 18.95 -35.41 12.94
N HIS A 53 17.96 -35.02 13.77
CA HIS A 53 17.78 -35.23 15.23
C HIS A 53 18.98 -35.26 16.18
N ALA A 54 18.98 -34.35 17.18
CA ALA A 54 18.63 -34.67 18.59
C ALA A 54 19.12 -33.58 19.57
N SER A 55 18.19 -32.98 20.33
CA SER A 55 18.41 -32.37 21.66
C SER A 55 18.22 -33.49 22.72
N PRO A 56 18.81 -33.42 23.94
CA PRO A 56 18.47 -32.39 24.94
C PRO A 56 19.59 -31.91 25.90
N GLU A 57 19.34 -30.72 26.47
CA GLU A 57 19.87 -30.18 27.74
C GLU A 57 19.41 -31.00 28.98
N PRO A 58 19.75 -30.66 30.26
CA PRO A 58 20.57 -29.57 30.82
C PRO A 58 21.55 -30.01 31.95
N ALA A 59 22.30 -29.05 32.53
CA ALA A 59 22.15 -28.62 33.94
C ALA A 59 23.47 -28.38 34.76
N ILE A 60 23.57 -27.13 35.26
CA ILE A 60 24.04 -26.60 36.58
C ILE A 60 25.53 -26.28 36.91
N SER A 61 25.70 -25.01 37.35
CA SER A 61 26.56 -24.45 38.44
C SER A 61 28.06 -24.23 38.19
N ALA A 62 28.75 -23.19 38.68
CA ALA A 62 28.42 -21.94 39.37
C ALA A 62 29.72 -21.11 39.58
N ARG A 63 29.59 -19.77 39.60
CA ARG A 63 30.36 -18.73 40.35
C ARG A 63 31.87 -18.50 40.13
N SER A 64 32.24 -17.22 39.91
CA SER A 64 32.99 -16.34 40.87
C SER A 64 33.70 -15.17 40.14
N ILE A 65 33.19 -13.92 40.23
CA ILE A 65 33.75 -12.72 40.91
C ILE A 65 35.14 -12.24 40.45
N ALA A 66 35.22 -11.03 39.86
CA ALA A 66 36.05 -9.89 40.33
C ALA A 66 36.06 -8.69 39.34
N GLU A 67 35.69 -7.50 39.84
CA GLU A 67 36.03 -6.18 39.28
C GLU A 67 37.47 -5.79 39.65
N PRO A 68 38.05 -4.73 39.04
CA PRO A 68 38.07 -3.48 39.80
C PRO A 68 37.92 -2.17 38.98
N VAL A 69 37.41 -1.17 39.69
CA VAL A 69 37.39 0.26 39.43
C VAL A 69 38.76 0.87 39.74
N ILE A 70 39.29 1.77 38.90
CA ILE A 70 40.28 2.78 39.30
C ILE A 70 39.91 4.14 38.69
N VAL A 71 39.99 5.15 39.57
CA VAL A 71 39.62 6.56 39.48
C VAL A 71 40.72 7.38 38.76
N GLY A 72 40.33 8.54 38.22
CA GLY A 72 41.14 9.39 37.35
C GLY A 72 42.28 10.18 38.02
N SER A 73 43.07 10.90 37.22
CA SER A 73 43.18 12.37 37.26
C SER A 73 44.26 12.92 36.30
N SER A 74 43.83 13.95 35.56
CA SER A 74 44.50 15.09 34.91
C SER A 74 45.98 15.43 35.22
N SER A 75 46.75 15.74 34.15
CA SER A 75 47.58 16.97 34.03
C SER A 75 47.86 17.25 32.53
N ALA A 76 47.39 18.38 32.00
CA ALA A 76 48.12 19.63 31.74
C ALA A 76 49.09 19.61 30.51
N ASP A 77 48.61 20.27 29.43
CA ASP A 77 49.22 21.02 28.30
C ASP A 77 50.74 21.35 28.26
N PRO A 78 51.34 21.95 27.19
CA PRO A 78 50.85 22.23 25.82
C PRO A 78 51.90 21.99 24.70
N HIS A 79 51.52 21.57 23.48
CA HIS A 79 52.26 21.97 22.26
C HIS A 79 51.40 21.91 20.98
N ARG A 80 50.75 23.04 20.71
CA ARG A 80 50.70 23.75 19.42
C ARG A 80 51.13 22.94 18.18
N ARG A 81 50.16 22.35 17.47
CA ARG A 81 50.29 22.03 16.03
C ARG A 81 49.07 22.48 15.25
N THR A 82 49.25 23.64 14.62
CA THR A 82 48.85 23.98 13.25
C THR A 82 47.55 23.39 12.73
N VAL A 83 46.53 24.25 12.73
CA VAL A 83 45.27 24.13 11.99
C VAL A 83 45.57 23.91 10.51
N GLN A 84 45.49 22.67 10.03
CA GLN A 84 45.36 22.40 8.60
C GLN A 84 43.90 22.65 8.22
N ARG A 85 43.71 23.80 7.55
CA ARG A 85 42.50 24.25 6.90
C ARG A 85 42.13 23.25 5.80
N GLY A 86 41.40 22.19 6.17
CA GLY A 86 40.79 21.27 5.23
C GLY A 86 39.84 22.04 4.31
N LYS A 87 40.11 22.00 3.01
CA LYS A 87 39.19 22.52 1.99
C LYS A 87 37.81 21.92 2.25
N PRO A 88 36.73 22.71 2.36
CA PRO A 88 35.40 22.16 2.39
C PRO A 88 35.18 21.46 1.05
N GLN A 89 35.11 20.12 1.07
CA GLN A 89 34.60 19.39 -0.06
C GLN A 89 33.22 19.97 -0.37
N PRO A 90 32.89 20.27 -1.64
CA PRO A 90 31.54 20.65 -1.97
C PRO A 90 30.69 19.43 -1.61
N MET A 91 29.86 19.58 -0.56
CA MET A 91 28.74 18.69 -0.31
C MET A 91 28.10 18.47 -1.67
N ARG A 92 28.23 17.25 -2.20
CA ARG A 92 27.37 16.75 -3.26
C ARG A 92 25.98 17.11 -2.79
N ARG A 93 25.38 18.12 -3.41
CA ARG A 93 24.00 18.49 -3.21
C ARG A 93 23.23 17.18 -3.39
N ARG A 94 22.81 16.55 -2.29
CA ARG A 94 21.72 15.59 -2.34
C ARG A 94 20.65 16.34 -3.11
N ALA A 95 20.30 15.83 -4.29
CA ALA A 95 19.22 16.36 -5.08
C ALA A 95 18.08 16.64 -4.09
N ALA A 96 17.71 17.90 -3.97
CA ALA A 96 16.71 18.33 -3.02
C ALA A 96 15.48 17.46 -3.24
N GLU A 97 15.16 16.61 -2.25
CA GLU A 97 13.87 15.95 -2.17
C GLU A 97 12.86 17.08 -2.22
N SER A 98 12.14 17.20 -3.34
CA SER A 98 11.22 18.32 -3.55
C SER A 98 10.20 18.30 -2.40
N PRO A 99 10.03 19.39 -1.63
CA PRO A 99 9.44 19.29 -0.28
C PRO A 99 7.95 18.96 -0.23
N LEU A 100 7.27 18.79 -1.37
CA LEU A 100 5.82 18.62 -1.43
C LEU A 100 5.46 17.67 -2.57
N SER A 101 5.88 16.41 -2.52
CA SER A 101 5.26 15.40 -3.38
C SER A 101 3.76 15.40 -3.09
N SER A 102 2.97 15.68 -4.12
CA SER A 102 1.51 15.65 -4.03
C SER A 102 1.09 14.29 -3.45
N HIS A 103 0.04 14.23 -2.62
CA HIS A 103 -0.45 12.96 -2.05
C HIS A 103 -0.50 11.84 -3.10
N ARG A 104 -0.96 12.21 -4.30
CA ARG A 104 -1.00 11.35 -5.48
C ARG A 104 0.37 10.79 -5.86
N GLU A 105 1.38 11.63 -6.00
CA GLU A 105 2.74 11.22 -6.37
C GLU A 105 3.34 10.28 -5.33
N ARG A 106 3.15 10.62 -4.05
CA ARG A 106 3.62 9.79 -2.93
C ARG A 106 2.97 8.41 -2.94
N LEU A 107 1.67 8.33 -3.17
CA LEU A 107 0.96 7.05 -3.26
C LEU A 107 1.42 6.24 -4.48
N LEU A 108 1.59 6.86 -5.64
CA LEU A 108 2.02 6.17 -6.87
C LEU A 108 3.44 5.61 -6.75
N ALA A 109 4.35 6.35 -6.11
CA ALA A 109 5.73 5.92 -5.86
C ALA A 109 5.86 4.84 -4.77
N MET A 110 4.81 4.62 -3.96
CA MET A 110 4.85 3.65 -2.86
C MET A 110 4.99 2.21 -3.37
N ARG A 111 5.91 1.45 -2.77
CA ARG A 111 6.08 0.01 -3.02
C ARG A 111 4.83 -0.78 -2.66
N ILE A 112 4.52 -1.82 -3.42
CA ILE A 112 3.33 -2.66 -3.22
C ILE A 112 3.31 -3.32 -1.83
N GLU A 113 4.47 -3.68 -1.30
CA GLU A 113 4.65 -4.26 0.04
C GLU A 113 4.17 -3.32 1.17
N HIS A 114 4.26 -2.01 0.96
CA HIS A 114 3.85 -0.99 1.93
C HIS A 114 2.35 -0.68 1.84
N LEU A 115 1.73 -0.90 0.67
CA LEU A 115 0.30 -0.71 0.47
C LEU A 115 -0.56 -1.70 1.29
N LYS A 116 0.02 -2.85 1.67
CA LYS A 116 -0.66 -3.95 2.39
C LYS A 116 -1.96 -4.39 1.71
N LEU A 117 -1.99 -4.39 0.38
CA LEU A 117 -3.12 -4.84 -0.46
C LEU A 117 -3.12 -6.37 -0.69
N CYS A 118 -1.93 -6.95 -0.77
CA CYS A 118 -1.69 -8.37 -1.01
C CYS A 118 -0.95 -9.03 0.17
N PRO A 119 -1.09 -10.36 0.34
CA PRO A 119 -0.13 -11.16 1.09
C PRO A 119 1.27 -11.04 0.48
N VAL A 120 2.31 -11.21 1.33
CA VAL A 120 3.73 -11.04 0.96
C VAL A 120 4.09 -11.85 -0.29
N GLU A 121 3.72 -13.13 -0.34
CA GLU A 121 3.96 -14.03 -1.49
C GLU A 121 3.44 -13.45 -2.82
N ARG A 122 2.26 -12.81 -2.81
CA ARG A 122 1.70 -12.22 -4.03
C ARG A 122 2.40 -10.93 -4.40
N CYS A 123 2.90 -10.18 -3.41
CA CYS A 123 3.66 -8.98 -3.67
C CYS A 123 5.04 -9.34 -4.28
N GLU A 124 5.67 -10.43 -3.84
CA GLU A 124 6.88 -11.00 -4.46
C GLU A 124 6.63 -11.48 -5.90
N GLN A 125 5.52 -12.18 -6.13
CA GLN A 125 5.11 -12.59 -7.49
C GLN A 125 4.91 -11.39 -8.42
N LEU A 126 4.31 -10.30 -7.93
CA LEU A 126 4.15 -9.07 -8.69
C LEU A 126 5.49 -8.39 -8.98
N ALA A 127 6.39 -8.37 -7.99
CA ALA A 127 7.74 -7.83 -8.16
C ALA A 127 8.54 -8.62 -9.20
N ALA A 128 8.41 -9.94 -9.24
CA ALA A 128 9.06 -10.80 -10.24
C ALA A 128 8.59 -10.52 -11.69
N ILE A 129 7.37 -9.97 -11.86
CA ILE A 129 6.81 -9.56 -13.15
C ILE A 129 7.23 -8.12 -13.52
N GLY A 130 7.94 -7.43 -12.62
CA GLY A 130 8.37 -6.03 -12.79
C GLY A 130 7.38 -5.00 -12.22
N VAL A 131 6.35 -5.43 -11.48
CA VAL A 131 5.40 -4.51 -10.83
C VAL A 131 5.87 -4.26 -9.39
N GLN A 132 6.52 -3.12 -9.14
CA GLN A 132 7.10 -2.80 -7.83
C GLN A 132 6.31 -1.75 -7.06
N THR A 133 5.71 -0.79 -7.77
CA THR A 133 5.03 0.37 -7.20
C THR A 133 3.52 0.33 -7.43
N ALA A 134 2.78 1.17 -6.69
CA ALA A 134 1.36 1.37 -6.93
C ALA A 134 1.09 1.92 -8.35
N GLY A 135 1.98 2.79 -8.85
CA GLY A 135 1.92 3.32 -10.20
C GLY A 135 2.02 2.23 -11.26
N ASP A 136 2.97 1.30 -11.12
CA ASP A 136 3.13 0.17 -12.05
C ASP A 136 1.85 -0.67 -12.13
N LEU A 137 1.20 -0.90 -10.97
CA LEU A 137 -0.04 -1.67 -10.90
C LEU A 137 -1.24 -0.91 -11.51
N ILE A 138 -1.26 0.42 -11.40
CA ILE A 138 -2.30 1.26 -11.98
C ILE A 138 -2.18 1.37 -13.49
N TYR A 139 -0.98 1.58 -14.02
CA TYR A 139 -0.73 1.81 -15.45
C TYR A 139 -0.52 0.51 -16.24
N GLY A 140 -0.15 -0.58 -15.58
CA GLY A 140 -0.02 -1.89 -16.20
C GLY A 140 -1.35 -2.47 -16.71
N ASP A 141 -1.24 -3.32 -17.74
CA ASP A 141 -2.37 -4.09 -18.26
C ASP A 141 -2.67 -5.28 -17.33
N PRO A 142 -3.87 -5.33 -16.69
CA PRO A 142 -4.21 -6.38 -15.75
C PRO A 142 -4.25 -7.76 -16.41
N LYS A 143 -4.59 -7.85 -17.71
CA LYS A 143 -4.62 -9.12 -18.43
C LYS A 143 -3.20 -9.67 -18.57
N ARG A 144 -2.26 -8.86 -19.06
CA ARG A 144 -0.84 -9.24 -19.18
C ARG A 144 -0.23 -9.65 -17.85
N ILE A 145 -0.45 -8.86 -16.79
CA ILE A 145 0.05 -9.19 -15.45
C ILE A 145 -0.54 -10.52 -14.96
N SER A 146 -1.82 -10.78 -15.23
CA SER A 146 -2.49 -11.99 -14.76
C SER A 146 -2.04 -13.29 -15.44
N GLN A 147 -1.54 -13.21 -16.68
CA GLN A 147 -1.13 -14.38 -17.47
C GLN A 147 0.05 -15.15 -16.84
N THR A 148 0.89 -14.47 -16.06
CA THR A 148 2.03 -15.09 -15.37
C THR A 148 1.62 -15.91 -14.14
N PHE A 149 0.37 -15.80 -13.69
CA PHE A 149 -0.12 -16.53 -12.52
C PHE A 149 -0.74 -17.88 -12.91
N ARG A 150 -0.62 -18.87 -12.02
CA ARG A 150 -1.24 -20.21 -12.18
C ARG A 150 -2.74 -20.18 -12.51
N LYS A 151 -3.45 -19.15 -12.04
CA LYS A 151 -4.91 -18.97 -12.26
C LYS A 151 -5.16 -17.54 -12.77
N PRO A 152 -5.10 -17.30 -14.08
CA PRO A 152 -5.08 -15.95 -14.64
C PRO A 152 -6.37 -15.18 -14.35
N GLU A 153 -7.55 -15.77 -14.54
CA GLU A 153 -8.83 -15.07 -14.28
C GLU A 153 -8.97 -14.59 -12.83
N ARG A 154 -8.55 -15.43 -11.87
CA ARG A 154 -8.61 -15.09 -10.45
C ARG A 154 -7.62 -14.00 -10.10
N ALA A 155 -6.42 -14.04 -10.70
CA ALA A 155 -5.41 -13.01 -10.54
C ALA A 155 -5.88 -11.68 -11.14
N GLU A 156 -6.46 -11.69 -12.34
CA GLU A 156 -7.01 -10.50 -13.00
C GLU A 156 -8.10 -9.86 -12.12
N ARG A 157 -9.05 -10.65 -11.60
CA ARG A 157 -10.09 -10.16 -10.67
C ARG A 157 -9.49 -9.57 -9.39
N ALA A 158 -8.37 -10.09 -8.89
CA ALA A 158 -7.68 -9.51 -7.73
C ALA A 158 -6.99 -8.19 -8.10
N ILE A 159 -6.26 -8.14 -9.21
CA ILE A 159 -5.57 -6.96 -9.70
C ILE A 159 -6.55 -5.82 -9.97
N ARG A 160 -7.70 -6.09 -10.61
CA ARG A 160 -8.76 -5.10 -10.82
C ARG A 160 -9.28 -4.51 -9.51
N ARG A 161 -9.43 -5.33 -8.46
CA ARG A 161 -9.82 -4.85 -7.13
C ARG A 161 -8.74 -3.99 -6.48
N TYR A 162 -7.47 -4.37 -6.61
CA TYR A 162 -6.35 -3.58 -6.11
C TYR A 162 -6.27 -2.22 -6.81
N ARG A 163 -6.44 -2.19 -8.14
CA ARG A 163 -6.47 -0.95 -8.93
C ARG A 163 -7.64 -0.06 -8.51
N ALA A 164 -8.82 -0.62 -8.28
CA ALA A 164 -9.97 0.15 -7.77
C ALA A 164 -9.67 0.76 -6.39
N ALA A 165 -9.06 0.00 -5.49
CA ALA A 165 -8.68 0.49 -4.16
C ALA A 165 -7.63 1.61 -4.23
N ILE A 166 -6.60 1.45 -5.07
CA ILE A 166 -5.58 2.49 -5.27
C ILE A 166 -6.21 3.75 -5.87
N ARG A 167 -7.06 3.64 -6.90
CA ARG A 167 -7.76 4.79 -7.50
C ARG A 167 -8.59 5.56 -6.47
N LEU A 168 -9.29 4.85 -5.60
CA LEU A 168 -10.07 5.46 -4.54
C LEU A 168 -9.18 6.19 -3.52
N ALA A 169 -8.07 5.57 -3.12
CA ALA A 169 -7.10 6.19 -2.22
C ALA A 169 -6.34 7.38 -2.84
N LEU A 170 -6.15 7.39 -4.17
CA LEU A 170 -5.58 8.53 -4.90
C LEU A 170 -6.53 9.73 -4.94
N ALA A 171 -7.84 9.50 -4.78
CA ALA A 171 -8.85 10.55 -4.75
C ALA A 171 -9.07 11.11 -3.34
N VAL A 172 -8.84 10.31 -2.29
CA VAL A 172 -9.08 10.70 -0.89
C VAL A 172 -7.75 10.74 -0.12
N ASP A 173 -7.26 11.95 0.16
CA ASP A 173 -5.91 12.17 0.71
C ASP A 173 -5.65 11.49 2.08
N SER A 174 -6.70 11.32 2.88
CA SER A 174 -6.61 10.67 4.21
C SER A 174 -6.77 9.14 4.18
N MET A 175 -6.90 8.54 3.00
CA MET A 175 -7.21 7.12 2.83
C MET A 175 -6.00 6.31 2.38
N MET A 176 -5.70 5.22 3.11
CA MET A 176 -4.70 4.25 2.68
C MET A 176 -5.31 3.24 1.69
N PRO A 177 -4.55 2.75 0.69
CA PRO A 177 -5.04 1.76 -0.27
C PRO A 177 -5.60 0.48 0.36
N ARG A 178 -5.03 0.01 1.49
CA ARG A 178 -5.60 -1.11 2.25
C ARG A 178 -7.02 -0.81 2.75
N ASP A 179 -7.25 0.39 3.27
CA ASP A 179 -8.56 0.78 3.79
C ASP A 179 -9.56 0.95 2.64
N ALA A 180 -9.12 1.52 1.52
CA ALA A 180 -9.89 1.55 0.28
C ALA A 180 -10.26 0.15 -0.23
N LEU A 181 -9.39 -0.85 -0.05
CA LEU A 181 -9.68 -2.23 -0.43
C LEU A 181 -10.83 -2.84 0.39
N LEU A 182 -10.96 -2.46 1.67
CA LEU A 182 -12.10 -2.86 2.50
C LEU A 182 -13.40 -2.27 1.95
N LEU A 183 -13.39 -0.97 1.60
CA LEU A 183 -14.54 -0.30 0.97
C LEU A 183 -14.94 -0.97 -0.35
N VAL A 184 -13.96 -1.29 -1.21
CA VAL A 184 -14.20 -2.03 -2.45
C VAL A 184 -14.78 -3.43 -2.18
N ALA A 185 -14.39 -4.08 -1.08
CA ALA A 185 -14.89 -5.40 -0.70
C ALA A 185 -16.35 -5.38 -0.22
N ILE A 186 -16.80 -4.29 0.40
CA ILE A 186 -18.21 -4.03 0.75
C ILE A 186 -18.96 -3.29 -0.36
N HIS A 187 -18.44 -3.32 -1.59
CA HIS A 187 -19.06 -2.76 -2.79
C HIS A 187 -19.17 -1.24 -2.86
N ARG A 188 -18.36 -0.49 -2.11
CA ARG A 188 -18.24 0.97 -2.22
C ARG A 188 -16.97 1.32 -2.98
N ARG A 189 -17.12 1.67 -4.27
CA ARG A 189 -15.98 1.74 -5.21
C ARG A 189 -15.71 3.13 -5.78
N SER A 190 -16.56 4.12 -5.50
CA SER A 190 -16.47 5.45 -6.08
C SER A 190 -16.66 6.55 -5.04
N VAL A 191 -16.05 7.70 -5.30
CA VAL A 191 -16.22 8.92 -4.50
C VAL A 191 -17.69 9.33 -4.46
N ALA A 192 -18.40 9.24 -5.59
CA ALA A 192 -19.82 9.54 -5.69
C ALA A 192 -20.74 8.57 -4.92
N SER A 193 -20.32 7.32 -4.69
CA SER A 193 -21.04 6.40 -3.79
C SER A 193 -20.82 6.83 -2.35
N LEU A 194 -19.57 7.07 -1.96
CA LEU A 194 -19.21 7.42 -0.59
C LEU A 194 -19.77 8.76 -0.13
N SER A 195 -19.88 9.75 -1.01
CA SER A 195 -20.42 11.07 -0.67
C SER A 195 -21.88 11.02 -0.21
N ARG A 196 -22.66 10.11 -0.81
CA ARG A 196 -24.10 9.91 -0.51
C ARG A 196 -24.36 9.02 0.70
N GLU A 197 -23.34 8.31 1.19
CA GLU A 197 -23.49 7.38 2.30
C GLU A 197 -23.40 8.07 3.67
N SER A 198 -24.02 7.43 4.66
CA SER A 198 -23.84 7.78 6.07
C SER A 198 -22.60 7.10 6.62
N ALA A 199 -21.68 7.87 7.22
CA ALA A 199 -20.47 7.34 7.83
C ALA A 199 -20.76 6.30 8.93
N ALA A 200 -21.85 6.47 9.68
CA ALA A 200 -22.26 5.50 10.70
C ALA A 200 -22.73 4.18 10.08
N GLN A 201 -23.48 4.23 8.98
CA GLN A 201 -23.89 3.02 8.25
C GLN A 201 -22.67 2.30 7.67
N LEU A 202 -21.76 3.05 7.05
CA LEU A 202 -20.55 2.51 6.45
C LEU A 202 -19.65 1.83 7.48
N HIS A 203 -19.54 2.40 8.68
CA HIS A 203 -18.80 1.79 9.79
C HIS A 203 -19.45 0.46 10.24
N ARG A 204 -20.78 0.43 10.42
CA ARG A 204 -21.50 -0.81 10.75
C ARG A 204 -21.32 -1.90 9.71
N ASP A 205 -21.30 -1.53 8.43
CA ASP A 205 -21.08 -2.46 7.34
C ASP A 205 -19.64 -3.03 7.36
N LEU A 206 -18.64 -2.20 7.70
CA LEU A 206 -17.25 -2.65 7.90
C LEU A 206 -17.10 -3.56 9.12
N GLU A 207 -17.78 -3.27 10.22
CA GLU A 207 -17.82 -4.12 11.42
C GLU A 207 -18.46 -5.47 11.08
N ARG A 208 -19.63 -5.47 10.44
CA ARG A 208 -20.29 -6.71 9.99
C ARG A 208 -19.42 -7.48 9.01
N PHE A 209 -18.75 -6.80 8.08
CA PHE A 209 -17.82 -7.44 7.17
C PHE A 209 -16.65 -8.10 7.91
N SER A 210 -16.15 -7.48 8.97
CA SER A 210 -15.06 -8.03 9.78
C SER A 210 -15.39 -9.38 10.43
N LEU A 211 -16.66 -9.60 10.75
CA LEU A 211 -17.17 -10.87 11.30
C LEU A 211 -17.29 -11.97 10.24
N SER A 212 -17.26 -11.63 8.95
CA SER A 212 -17.30 -12.62 7.87
C SER A 212 -15.96 -13.34 7.72
N SER A 213 -15.99 -14.59 7.26
CA SER A 213 -14.77 -15.39 6.99
C SER A 213 -13.81 -14.71 6.01
N ARG A 214 -14.34 -13.95 5.04
CA ARG A 214 -13.56 -13.17 4.08
C ARG A 214 -12.99 -11.89 4.71
N GLY A 215 -13.79 -11.16 5.47
CA GLY A 215 -13.37 -9.89 6.08
C GLY A 215 -12.39 -10.08 7.22
N SER A 216 -12.59 -11.10 8.06
CA SER A 216 -11.66 -11.49 9.11
C SER A 216 -10.25 -11.77 8.54
N LYS A 217 -10.16 -12.52 7.43
CA LYS A 217 -8.89 -12.77 6.71
C LYS A 217 -8.26 -11.51 6.13
N MET A 218 -9.07 -10.55 5.66
CA MET A 218 -8.59 -9.32 5.04
C MET A 218 -8.12 -8.28 6.06
N ILE A 219 -8.81 -8.20 7.20
CA ILE A 219 -8.48 -7.28 8.29
C ILE A 219 -7.30 -7.81 9.09
N GLY A 220 -7.25 -9.11 9.35
CA GLY A 220 -6.21 -9.73 10.17
C GLY A 220 -6.11 -9.06 11.55
N ARG A 221 -4.89 -8.76 12.00
CA ARG A 221 -4.63 -8.21 13.34
C ARG A 221 -4.82 -6.70 13.48
N ARG A 222 -5.10 -5.96 12.39
CA ARG A 222 -5.08 -4.48 12.37
C ARG A 222 -6.39 -3.81 12.80
N GLY A 223 -7.46 -4.57 12.98
CA GLY A 223 -8.78 -4.03 13.31
C GLY A 223 -9.48 -3.27 12.16
N VAL A 224 -10.75 -2.96 12.39
CA VAL A 224 -11.60 -2.17 11.50
C VAL A 224 -11.21 -0.69 11.59
N PRO A 225 -11.24 0.09 10.49
CA PRO A 225 -11.02 1.53 10.56
C PRO A 225 -12.03 2.22 11.49
N SER A 226 -11.56 3.11 12.35
CA SER A 226 -12.42 3.80 13.32
C SER A 226 -13.44 4.73 12.65
N LEU A 227 -14.59 4.91 13.31
CA LEU A 227 -15.66 5.80 12.84
C LEU A 227 -15.17 7.22 12.54
N ARG A 228 -14.21 7.75 13.32
CA ARG A 228 -13.61 9.07 13.07
C ARG A 228 -12.95 9.15 11.70
N ARG A 229 -12.22 8.10 11.29
CA ARG A 229 -11.57 8.03 9.96
C ARG A 229 -12.62 7.91 8.85
N VAL A 230 -13.64 7.07 9.06
CA VAL A 230 -14.74 6.91 8.10
C VAL A 230 -15.49 8.23 7.88
N LYS A 231 -15.75 9.00 8.96
CA LYS A 231 -16.33 10.35 8.87
C LYS A 231 -15.47 11.30 8.04
N ALA A 232 -14.15 11.29 8.26
CA ALA A 232 -13.22 12.12 7.48
C ALA A 232 -13.25 11.76 5.98
N TRP A 233 -13.25 10.46 5.63
CA TRP A 233 -13.33 10.03 4.23
C TRP A 233 -14.63 10.48 3.55
N VAL A 234 -15.76 10.30 4.22
CA VAL A 234 -17.07 10.72 3.70
C VAL A 234 -17.15 12.23 3.54
N ALA A 235 -16.61 13.00 4.50
CA ALA A 235 -16.55 14.46 4.43
C ALA A 235 -15.74 14.92 3.20
N THR A 236 -14.51 14.40 3.02
CA THR A 236 -13.70 14.70 1.83
C THR A 236 -14.43 14.33 0.53
N CYS A 237 -15.11 13.18 0.48
CA CYS A 237 -15.87 12.80 -0.71
C CYS A 237 -17.04 13.75 -1.00
N ARG A 238 -17.68 14.30 0.04
CA ARG A 238 -18.77 15.29 -0.10
C ARG A 238 -18.25 16.62 -0.59
N GLU A 239 -17.13 17.10 -0.05
CA GLU A 239 -16.46 18.32 -0.52
C GLU A 239 -16.08 18.21 -2.00
N MET A 240 -15.49 17.07 -2.40
CA MET A 240 -15.16 16.81 -3.81
C MET A 240 -16.41 16.75 -4.71
N ALA A 241 -17.50 16.14 -4.25
CA ALA A 241 -18.75 16.07 -5.00
C ALA A 241 -19.42 17.45 -5.14
N ALA A 242 -19.37 18.26 -4.09
CA ALA A 242 -19.86 19.64 -4.11
C ALA A 242 -19.02 20.51 -5.07
N ALA A 243 -17.69 20.41 -5.01
CA ALA A 243 -16.78 21.11 -5.91
C ALA A 243 -16.98 20.72 -7.39
N ALA A 244 -17.28 19.46 -7.67
CA ALA A 244 -17.58 18.98 -9.03
C ALA A 244 -18.94 19.46 -9.56
N THR A 245 -19.88 19.81 -8.66
CA THR A 245 -21.23 20.28 -9.03
C THR A 245 -21.31 21.80 -9.12
N ALA A 246 -20.35 22.52 -8.50
CA ALA A 246 -20.30 23.97 -8.55
C ALA A 246 -19.98 24.47 -9.98
N PRO A 247 -20.79 25.39 -10.56
CA PRO A 247 -20.49 25.98 -11.86
C PRO A 247 -19.15 26.74 -11.85
N PRO A 248 -18.37 26.72 -12.95
CA PRO A 248 -17.05 27.36 -13.03
C PRO A 248 -17.07 28.91 -13.01
N GLU A 249 -18.22 29.57 -12.90
CA GLU A 249 -18.35 31.02 -13.11
C GLU A 249 -17.91 31.89 -11.93
N PHE A 250 -17.88 31.38 -10.69
CA PHE A 250 -17.51 32.20 -9.53
C PHE A 250 -15.99 32.25 -9.24
N ALA A 251 -15.16 31.52 -9.99
CA ALA A 251 -13.71 31.51 -9.78
C ALA A 251 -12.97 32.70 -10.44
N ARG A 252 -13.67 33.56 -11.19
CA ARG A 252 -13.07 34.71 -11.92
C ARG A 252 -13.35 36.09 -11.31
N GLN A 253 -14.14 36.21 -10.24
CA GLN A 253 -14.54 37.51 -9.69
C GLN A 253 -13.77 37.95 -8.43
N ALA A 254 -12.67 37.29 -8.09
CA ALA A 254 -11.83 37.65 -6.95
C ALA A 254 -10.35 37.85 -7.35
N ALA A 255 -10.11 38.57 -8.44
CA ALA A 255 -8.80 39.06 -8.85
C ALA A 255 -8.90 40.54 -9.23
#